data_AF-A0A248TL08-F1
#
_entry.id   AF-A0A248TL08-F1
#
_cell.length_a   1.000
_cell.length_b   1.000
_cell.length_c   1.000
_cell.angle_alpha   90.00
_cell.angle_beta   90.00
_cell.angle_gamma   90.00
#
_symmetry.space_group_name_H-M   'P 1'
#
loop_
_entity.id
_entity.type
_entity.pdbx_description
1 polymer ?
#
loop_
_entity_poly.entity_id
_entity_poly.type
_entity_poly.pdbx_seq_one_letter_code
_entity_poly.pdbx_strand_id
1 'polypeptide(L)'
;MTHASWQESDDQLLEELVNEYSQNGDSKADAFRMAAKKLGRTESACQTRYHNMKKTKEDATSLSIQKVIEYLKTTPDLLLLSENKALLLENEQLEERNKELNQKWEETSHQLENELSLYEGLMSVMKEYRK
;
A
#
# COMPACT_ATOMS: atom_id res chain seq x y z
N MET A 1 -15.06 -46.25 -17.84
CA MET A 1 -15.25 -44.93 -18.47
C MET A 1 -14.40 -43.94 -17.72
N THR A 2 -13.31 -43.48 -18.31
CA THR A 2 -12.37 -42.56 -17.68
C THR A 2 -12.99 -41.17 -17.63
N HIS A 3 -13.17 -40.60 -16.43
CA HIS A 3 -13.58 -39.21 -16.29
C HIS A 3 -12.43 -38.31 -16.79
N ALA A 4 -12.54 -37.85 -18.05
CA ALA A 4 -11.56 -36.93 -18.62
C ALA A 4 -11.58 -35.61 -17.84
N SER A 5 -10.44 -35.25 -17.25
CA SER A 5 -10.26 -33.97 -16.54
C SER A 5 -10.57 -32.80 -17.48
N TRP A 6 -11.33 -31.83 -16.99
CA TRP A 6 -11.63 -30.59 -17.73
C TRP A 6 -10.33 -29.87 -18.12
N GLN A 7 -10.25 -29.46 -19.38
CA GLN A 7 -9.14 -28.65 -19.92
C GLN A 7 -9.57 -27.19 -20.07
N GLU A 8 -8.61 -26.28 -20.15
CA GLU A 8 -8.88 -24.85 -20.35
C GLU A 8 -9.61 -24.57 -21.67
N SER A 9 -9.32 -25.34 -22.73
CA SER A 9 -10.04 -25.28 -24.01
C SER A 9 -11.52 -25.67 -23.87
N ASP A 10 -11.83 -26.60 -22.97
CA ASP A 10 -13.21 -27.02 -22.72
C ASP A 10 -14.00 -25.92 -22.01
N ASP A 11 -13.33 -25.22 -21.09
CA ASP A 11 -13.88 -24.11 -20.32
C ASP A 11 -14.14 -22.88 -21.23
N GLN A 12 -13.20 -22.57 -22.12
CA GLN A 12 -13.36 -21.49 -23.12
C GLN A 12 -14.55 -21.75 -24.03
N LEU A 13 -14.66 -22.97 -24.58
CA LEU A 13 -15.77 -23.34 -25.46
C LEU A 13 -17.12 -23.28 -24.74
N LEU A 14 -17.17 -23.73 -23.49
CA LEU A 14 -18.38 -23.68 -22.66
C LEU A 14 -18.81 -22.24 -22.36
N GLU A 15 -17.86 -21.36 -22.04
CA GLU A 15 -18.14 -19.95 -21.78
C GLU A 15 -18.61 -19.22 -23.05
N GLU A 16 -17.96 -19.47 -24.18
CA GLU A 16 -18.33 -18.90 -25.49
C GLU A 16 -19.77 -19.27 -25.88
N LEU A 17 -20.12 -20.56 -25.84
CA LEU A 17 -21.46 -21.04 -26.21
C LEU A 17 -22.55 -20.48 -25.31
N VAL A 18 -22.31 -20.43 -23.99
CA VAL A 18 -23.29 -19.86 -23.07
C VAL A 18 -23.47 -18.36 -23.31
N ASN A 19 -22.40 -17.64 -23.66
CA ASN A 19 -22.47 -16.22 -23.96
C ASN A 19 -23.19 -15.96 -25.30
N GLU A 20 -22.89 -16.72 -26.34
CA GLU A 20 -23.55 -16.64 -27.65
C GLU A 20 -25.06 -16.85 -27.53
N TYR A 21 -25.48 -17.93 -26.89
CA TYR A 21 -26.91 -18.23 -26.67
C TYR A 21 -27.59 -17.18 -25.78
N SER A 22 -26.88 -16.68 -24.76
CA SER A 22 -27.43 -15.59 -23.92
C SER A 22 -27.61 -14.29 -24.69
N GLN A 23 -26.73 -13.98 -25.66
CA GLN A 23 -26.83 -12.79 -26.51
C GLN A 23 -27.95 -12.92 -27.57
N ASN A 24 -28.15 -14.13 -28.09
CA ASN A 24 -29.20 -14.44 -29.05
C ASN A 24 -30.60 -14.55 -28.42
N GLY A 25 -30.70 -14.53 -27.08
CA GLY A 25 -31.96 -14.63 -26.33
C GLY A 25 -32.45 -16.06 -26.11
N ASP A 26 -31.62 -17.05 -26.44
CA ASP A 26 -31.92 -18.47 -26.26
C ASP A 26 -31.74 -18.92 -24.80
N SER A 27 -32.30 -20.08 -24.48
CA SER A 27 -32.19 -20.63 -23.12
C SER A 27 -30.77 -21.15 -22.84
N LYS A 28 -30.28 -20.90 -21.61
CA LYS A 28 -29.00 -21.48 -21.15
C LYS A 28 -29.02 -23.02 -21.15
N ALA A 29 -30.19 -23.64 -21.03
CA ALA A 29 -30.32 -25.10 -21.10
C ALA A 29 -29.98 -25.63 -22.50
N ASP A 30 -30.38 -24.93 -23.56
CA ASP A 30 -30.03 -25.30 -24.94
C ASP A 30 -28.54 -25.06 -25.22
N ALA A 31 -27.95 -24.01 -24.61
CA ALA A 31 -26.50 -23.79 -24.65
C ALA A 31 -25.73 -24.96 -24.01
N PHE A 32 -26.16 -25.43 -22.83
CA PHE A 32 -25.55 -26.57 -22.16
C PHE A 32 -25.74 -27.88 -22.92
N ARG A 33 -26.87 -28.07 -23.60
CA ARG A 33 -27.10 -29.22 -24.50
C ARG A 33 -26.14 -29.22 -25.68
N MET A 34 -25.94 -28.06 -26.31
CA MET A 34 -25.01 -27.91 -27.42
C MET A 34 -23.56 -28.13 -26.97
N ALA A 35 -23.19 -27.57 -25.82
CA ALA A 35 -21.86 -27.76 -25.23
C ALA A 35 -21.61 -29.22 -24.85
N ALA A 36 -22.59 -29.90 -24.24
CA ALA A 36 -22.53 -31.32 -23.90
C ALA A 36 -22.26 -32.19 -25.15
N LYS A 37 -22.94 -31.91 -26.26
CA LYS A 37 -22.75 -32.60 -27.53
C LYS A 37 -21.35 -32.36 -28.12
N LYS A 38 -20.83 -31.12 -28.07
CA LYS A 38 -19.49 -30.77 -28.59
C LYS A 38 -18.36 -31.33 -27.72
N LEU A 39 -18.52 -31.36 -26.40
CA LEU A 39 -17.51 -31.81 -25.44
C LEU A 39 -17.59 -33.31 -25.14
N GLY A 40 -18.61 -34.02 -25.64
CA GLY A 40 -18.83 -35.44 -25.34
C GLY A 40 -19.12 -35.70 -23.86
N ARG A 41 -19.74 -34.74 -23.16
CA ARG A 41 -20.06 -34.80 -21.72
C ARG A 41 -21.57 -34.66 -21.49
N THR A 42 -22.05 -34.83 -20.26
CA THR A 42 -23.47 -34.62 -19.93
C THR A 42 -23.79 -33.14 -19.76
N GLU A 43 -25.06 -32.77 -19.99
CA GLU A 43 -25.57 -31.40 -19.75
C GLU A 43 -25.31 -30.96 -18.31
N SER A 44 -25.55 -31.86 -17.35
CA SER A 44 -25.30 -31.63 -15.93
C SER A 44 -23.83 -31.34 -15.62
N ALA A 45 -22.89 -32.04 -16.26
CA ALA A 45 -21.46 -31.81 -16.07
C ALA A 45 -21.05 -30.43 -16.59
N CYS A 46 -21.58 -30.01 -17.75
CA CYS A 46 -21.35 -28.68 -18.31
C CYS A 46 -21.94 -27.58 -17.42
N GLN A 47 -23.16 -27.80 -16.91
CA GLN A 47 -23.80 -26.87 -15.98
C GLN A 47 -22.97 -26.70 -14.71
N THR A 48 -22.61 -27.79 -14.02
CA THR A 48 -21.79 -27.72 -12.81
C THR A 48 -20.45 -27.03 -13.07
N ARG A 49 -19.79 -27.31 -14.20
CA ARG A 49 -18.53 -26.67 -14.57
C ARG A 49 -18.67 -25.16 -14.73
N TYR A 50 -19.68 -24.71 -15.48
CA TYR A 50 -19.95 -23.29 -15.71
C TYR A 50 -20.22 -22.52 -14.41
N HIS A 51 -21.02 -23.08 -13.51
CA HIS A 51 -21.30 -22.45 -12.21
C HIS A 51 -20.05 -22.36 -11.34
N ASN A 52 -19.19 -23.38 -11.34
CA ASN A 52 -17.92 -23.34 -10.64
C ASN A 52 -16.98 -22.28 -11.22
N MET A 53 -16.87 -22.18 -12.56
CA MET A 53 -16.08 -21.12 -13.21
C MET A 53 -16.55 -19.71 -12.84
N LYS A 54 -17.87 -19.48 -12.88
CA LYS A 54 -18.49 -18.21 -12.45
C LYS A 54 -18.15 -17.88 -11.00
N LYS A 55 -18.35 -18.85 -10.09
CA LYS A 55 -18.06 -18.70 -8.67
C LYS A 55 -16.59 -18.38 -8.43
N THR A 56 -15.66 -19.06 -9.09
CA THR A 56 -14.22 -18.77 -8.97
C THR A 56 -13.87 -17.37 -9.48
N LYS A 57 -14.47 -16.91 -10.59
CA LYS A 57 -14.28 -15.53 -11.09
C LYS A 57 -14.83 -14.50 -10.09
N GLU A 58 -16.01 -14.74 -9.53
CA GLU A 58 -16.63 -13.88 -8.50
C GLU A 58 -15.78 -13.82 -7.23
N ASP A 59 -15.30 -14.97 -6.74
CA ASP A 59 -14.40 -15.09 -5.58
C ASP A 59 -13.03 -14.44 -5.84
N ALA A 60 -12.55 -14.42 -7.09
CA ALA A 60 -11.32 -13.73 -7.48
C ALA A 60 -11.49 -12.20 -7.42
N THR A 61 -12.63 -11.69 -7.90
CA THR A 61 -12.96 -10.24 -7.86
C THR A 61 -13.42 -9.75 -6.49
N SER A 62 -13.88 -10.65 -5.62
CA SER A 62 -14.30 -10.33 -4.26
C SER A 62 -13.08 -10.12 -3.36
N LEU A 63 -12.94 -8.90 -2.86
CA LEU A 63 -11.99 -8.55 -1.81
C LEU A 63 -12.53 -9.10 -0.48
N SER A 64 -12.06 -10.28 -0.09
CA SER A 64 -12.43 -10.87 1.20
C SER A 64 -11.59 -10.29 2.34
N ILE A 65 -12.19 -10.18 3.52
CA ILE A 65 -11.49 -9.71 4.71
C ILE A 65 -10.30 -10.61 5.07
N GLN A 66 -10.37 -11.91 4.75
CA GLN A 66 -9.27 -12.85 4.92
C GLN A 66 -8.06 -12.49 4.05
N LYS A 67 -8.27 -12.12 2.77
CA LYS A 67 -7.20 -11.65 1.88
C LYS A 67 -6.57 -10.34 2.38
N VAL A 68 -7.39 -9.44 2.95
CA VAL A 68 -6.88 -8.19 3.57
C VAL A 68 -6.05 -8.49 4.82
N ILE A 69 -6.51 -9.40 5.68
CA ILE A 69 -5.77 -9.82 6.89
C ILE A 69 -4.45 -10.48 6.52
N GLU A 70 -4.44 -11.34 5.51
CA GLU A 70 -3.23 -11.99 5.00
C GLU A 70 -2.24 -10.96 4.44
N TYR A 71 -2.72 -10.07 3.56
CA TYR A 71 -1.90 -9.00 3.01
C TYR A 71 -1.29 -8.12 4.11
N LEU A 72 -2.07 -7.68 5.09
CA LEU A 72 -1.59 -6.86 6.21
C LEU A 72 -0.58 -7.62 7.10
N LYS A 73 -0.72 -8.94 7.24
CA LYS A 73 0.28 -9.77 7.95
C LYS A 73 1.57 -9.98 7.16
N THR A 74 1.50 -9.98 5.83
CA THR A 74 2.65 -10.19 4.93
C THR A 74 3.33 -8.90 4.49
N THR A 75 2.67 -7.75 4.64
CA THR A 75 3.26 -6.43 4.38
C THR A 75 4.41 -6.21 5.36
N PRO A 76 5.62 -5.80 4.93
CA PRO A 76 6.81 -5.82 5.77
C PRO A 76 6.83 -4.64 6.74
N ASP A 77 6.07 -4.78 7.83
CA ASP A 77 6.06 -3.90 9.00
C ASP A 77 7.46 -3.77 9.64
N LEU A 78 8.36 -4.73 9.39
CA LEU A 78 9.73 -4.75 9.90
C LEU A 78 10.61 -3.60 9.38
N LEU A 79 10.48 -3.22 8.11
CA LEU A 79 11.26 -2.12 7.53
C LEU A 79 10.79 -0.78 8.10
N LEU A 80 9.49 -0.54 8.13
CA LEU A 80 8.89 0.68 8.66
C LEU A 80 9.13 0.83 10.17
N LEU A 81 9.13 -0.27 10.93
CA LEU A 81 9.45 -0.24 12.36
C LEU A 81 10.93 0.05 12.61
N SER A 82 11.83 -0.47 11.77
CA SER A 82 13.27 -0.20 11.89
C SER A 82 13.61 1.25 11.54
N GLU A 83 12.97 1.78 10.50
CA GLU A 83 13.14 3.17 10.06
C GLU A 83 12.58 4.15 11.09
N ASN A 84 11.39 3.88 11.64
CA ASN A 84 10.84 4.69 12.74
C ASN A 84 11.74 4.72 13.97
N LYS A 85 12.36 3.58 14.33
CA LYS A 85 13.31 3.54 15.44
C LYS A 85 14.57 4.36 15.15
N ALA A 86 15.09 4.30 13.93
CA ALA A 86 16.24 5.11 13.53
C ALA A 86 15.92 6.61 13.56
N LEU A 87 14.76 7.00 13.04
CA LEU A 87 14.29 8.39 13.04
C LEU A 87 14.08 8.94 14.46
N LEU A 88 13.57 8.11 15.39
CA LEU A 88 13.44 8.52 16.79
C LEU A 88 14.80 8.82 17.44
N LEU A 89 15.81 7.98 17.16
CA LEU A 89 17.16 8.21 17.66
C LEU A 89 17.80 9.46 17.05
N GLU A 90 17.61 9.68 15.75
CA GLU A 90 18.10 10.88 15.06
C GLU A 90 17.46 12.15 15.63
N ASN A 91 16.14 12.13 15.88
CA ASN A 91 15.45 13.25 16.51
C ASN A 91 16.00 13.57 17.90
N GLU A 92 16.25 12.56 18.73
CA GLU A 92 16.83 12.75 20.07
C GLU A 92 18.21 13.42 19.98
N GLN A 93 19.06 12.97 19.06
CA GLN A 93 20.38 13.57 18.82
C GLN A 93 20.29 15.01 18.30
N LEU A 94 19.34 15.29 17.42
CA LEU A 94 19.10 16.64 16.90
C LEU A 94 18.59 17.58 17.99
N GLU A 95 17.72 17.12 18.88
CA GLU A 95 17.25 17.89 20.02
C GLU A 95 18.40 18.24 20.98
N GLU A 96 19.28 17.28 21.28
CA GLU A 96 20.46 17.53 22.11
C GLU A 96 21.40 18.55 21.46
N ARG A 97 21.69 18.40 20.16
CA ARG A 97 22.55 19.32 19.42
C ARG A 97 21.94 20.73 19.32
N ASN A 98 20.62 20.84 19.14
CA ASN A 98 19.92 22.12 19.15
C ASN A 98 20.02 22.79 20.52
N LYS A 99 19.89 22.02 21.60
CA LYS A 99 20.05 22.54 22.96
C LYS A 99 21.46 23.09 23.19
N GLU A 100 22.50 22.34 22.78
CA GLU A 100 23.89 22.81 22.88
C GLU A 100 24.15 24.07 22.06
N LEU A 101 23.64 24.11 20.82
CA LEU A 101 23.80 25.26 19.94
C LEU A 101 23.10 26.50 20.50
N ASN A 102 21.90 26.34 21.06
CA ASN A 102 21.19 27.44 21.71
C ASN A 102 21.95 27.97 22.92
N GLN A 103 22.51 27.09 23.77
CA GLN A 103 23.34 27.54 24.90
C GLN A 103 24.56 28.33 24.43
N LYS A 104 25.29 27.83 23.42
CA LYS A 104 26.44 28.55 22.86
C LYS A 104 26.04 29.89 22.24
N TRP A 105 24.89 29.93 21.59
CA TRP A 105 24.36 31.15 21.01
C TRP A 105 24.03 32.17 22.10
N GLU A 106 23.35 31.77 23.18
CA GLU A 106 23.05 32.61 24.33
C GLU A 106 24.33 33.15 24.99
N GLU A 107 25.32 32.28 25.25
CA GLU A 107 26.60 32.67 25.83
C GLU A 107 27.33 33.69 24.96
N THR A 108 27.41 33.44 23.65
CA THR A 108 28.10 34.33 22.70
C THR A 108 27.36 35.66 22.57
N SER A 109 26.03 35.63 22.53
CA SER A 109 25.20 36.84 22.49
C SER A 109 25.44 37.69 23.73
N HIS A 110 25.48 37.07 24.91
CA HIS A 110 25.74 37.77 26.16
C HIS A 110 27.17 38.35 26.23
N GLN A 111 28.17 37.62 25.75
CA GLN A 111 29.54 38.12 25.65
C GLN A 111 29.62 39.37 24.76
N LEU A 112 28.95 39.35 23.61
CA LEU A 112 28.91 40.49 22.70
C LEU A 112 28.23 41.70 23.33
N GLU A 113 27.10 41.51 24.03
CA GLU A 113 26.41 42.58 24.76
C GLU A 113 27.32 43.23 25.82
N ASN A 114 28.05 42.41 26.58
CA ASN A 114 28.99 42.91 27.57
C ASN A 114 30.12 43.72 26.92
N GLU A 115 30.67 43.24 25.79
CA GLU A 115 31.73 43.95 25.07
C GLU A 115 31.24 45.29 24.52
N LEU A 116 30.03 45.33 23.94
CA LEU A 116 29.39 46.57 23.48
C LEU A 116 29.19 47.57 24.63
N SER A 117 28.74 47.10 25.79
CA SER A 117 28.59 47.95 26.98
C SER A 117 29.92 48.56 27.45
N LEU A 118 31.02 47.79 27.40
CA LEU A 118 32.35 48.29 27.72
C LEU A 118 32.80 49.39 26.74
N TYR A 119 32.58 49.19 25.43
CA TYR A 119 32.88 50.21 24.42
C TYR A 119 32.07 51.49 24.63
N GLU A 120 30.78 51.37 24.96
CA GLU A 120 29.93 52.52 25.28
C GLU A 120 30.44 53.30 26.50
N GLY A 121 30.82 52.59 27.56
CA GLY A 121 31.42 53.19 28.75
C GLY A 121 32.71 53.94 28.44
N LEU A 122 33.62 53.32 27.68
CA LEU A 122 34.86 53.97 27.24
C LEU A 122 34.60 55.23 26.41
N MET A 123 33.63 55.17 25.49
CA MET A 123 33.23 56.32 24.68
C MET A 123 32.64 57.45 25.52
N SER A 124 31.90 57.15 26.59
CA SER A 124 31.40 58.14 27.53
C SER A 124 32.55 58.87 28.24
N VAL A 125 33.51 58.10 28.78
CA VAL A 125 34.70 58.64 29.42
C VAL A 125 35.51 59.53 28.46
N MET A 126 35.76 59.05 27.24
CA MET A 126 36.46 59.84 26.21
C MET A 126 35.74 61.14 25.84
N LYS A 127 34.41 61.18 25.89
CA LYS A 127 33.62 62.41 25.67
C LYS A 127 33.75 63.39 26.85
N GLU A 128 33.82 62.88 28.08
CA GLU A 128 34.00 63.71 29.28
C GLU A 128 35.38 64.37 29.32
N TYR A 129 36.46 63.64 28.98
CA TYR A 129 37.82 64.20 28.91
C TYR A 129 38.06 65.15 27.73
N ARG A 130 37.11 65.26 26.79
CA ARG A 130 37.18 66.18 25.65
C ARG A 130 36.47 67.52 25.93
N LYS A 131 35.77 67.64 27.05
CA LYS A 131 35.21 68.91 27.55
C LYS A 131 36.23 69.66 28.40
#